data_AF-A0AAE1EG12-F1
#
_entry.id   AF-A0AAE1EG12-F1
#
_cell.length_a   1.000
_cell.length_b   1.000
_cell.length_c   1.000
_cell.angle_alpha   90.00
_cell.angle_beta   90.00
_cell.angle_gamma   90.00
#
_symmetry.space_group_name_H-M   'P 1'
#
loop_
_entity.id
_entity.type
_entity.pdbx_description
1 polymer ?
#
loop_
_entity_poly.entity_id
_entity_poly.type
_entity_poly.pdbx_seq_one_letter_code
_entity_poly.pdbx_strand_id
1 'polypeptide(L)'
;MDGLVLWYQGDRLVEKDDQRVKIDIKEANHTTGNGGEQQGHTTSTLTVARAAPRDSGNYSCWPSAGRPDSVLLHVIHVPLNDSIIRAGLTGRQYM
;
A
#
# COMPACT_ATOMS: atom_id res chain seq x y z
N MET A 1 15.61 -6.17 18.45
CA MET A 1 15.82 -6.62 17.06
C MET A 1 14.76 -5.93 16.25
N ASP A 2 15.19 -5.11 15.31
CA ASP A 2 14.33 -4.36 14.41
C ASP A 2 13.51 -5.35 13.57
N GLY A 3 12.18 -5.19 13.58
CA GLY A 3 11.27 -6.13 12.94
C GLY A 3 11.24 -5.93 11.43
N LEU A 4 12.07 -6.63 10.67
CA LEU A 4 11.99 -6.62 9.20
C LEU A 4 10.60 -7.11 8.74
N VAL A 5 10.02 -6.45 7.73
CA VAL A 5 8.78 -6.88 7.05
C VAL A 5 9.02 -6.92 5.55
N LEU A 6 8.79 -8.09 4.93
CA LEU A 6 8.81 -8.27 3.48
C LEU A 6 7.40 -8.18 2.91
N TRP A 7 7.26 -7.70 1.68
CA TRP A 7 5.99 -7.59 0.99
C TRP A 7 5.97 -8.45 -0.28
N TYR A 8 4.86 -9.14 -0.50
CA TYR A 8 4.64 -9.95 -1.70
C TYR A 8 3.34 -9.53 -2.40
N GLN A 9 3.32 -9.61 -3.73
CA GLN A 9 2.12 -9.54 -4.56
C GLN A 9 1.94 -10.90 -5.24
N GLY A 10 1.03 -11.74 -4.73
CA GLY A 10 0.98 -13.15 -5.08
C GLY A 10 2.24 -13.88 -4.60
N ASP A 11 2.99 -14.47 -5.54
CA ASP A 11 4.28 -15.12 -5.31
C ASP A 11 5.49 -14.20 -5.57
N ARG A 12 5.25 -12.98 -6.06
CA ARG A 12 6.32 -12.02 -6.40
C ARG A 12 6.71 -11.17 -5.19
N LEU A 13 8.00 -11.17 -4.85
CA LEU A 13 8.56 -10.21 -3.89
C LEU A 13 8.44 -8.78 -4.44
N VAL A 14 7.90 -7.88 -3.63
CA VAL A 14 7.82 -6.45 -3.94
C VAL A 14 9.10 -5.77 -3.47
N GLU A 15 9.93 -5.38 -4.42
CA GLU A 15 11.18 -4.68 -4.14
C GLU A 15 10.93 -3.21 -3.76
N LYS A 16 11.77 -2.67 -2.88
CA LYS A 16 11.66 -1.28 -2.40
C LYS A 16 11.89 -0.25 -3.51
N ASP A 17 12.63 -0.62 -4.56
CA ASP A 17 13.01 0.24 -5.68
C ASP A 17 12.04 0.13 -6.88
N ASP A 18 10.89 -0.53 -6.72
CA ASP A 18 9.84 -0.51 -7.74
C ASP A 18 9.33 0.92 -7.94
N GLN A 19 9.44 1.47 -9.15
CA GLN A 19 9.03 2.84 -9.45
C GLN A 19 7.56 3.15 -9.15
N ARG A 20 6.72 2.11 -9.01
CA ARG A 20 5.29 2.23 -8.71
C ARG A 20 4.99 1.97 -7.25
N VAL A 21 5.84 1.29 -6.50
CA VAL A 21 5.54 0.87 -5.13
C VAL A 21 6.59 1.41 -4.16
N LYS A 22 6.13 2.08 -3.12
CA LYS A 22 6.98 2.59 -2.04
C LYS A 22 6.71 1.82 -0.77
N ILE A 23 7.77 1.33 -0.13
CA ILE A 23 7.70 0.69 1.18
C ILE A 23 8.36 1.62 2.21
N ASP A 24 7.56 2.08 3.16
CA ASP A 24 8.01 2.86 4.32
C ASP A 24 7.97 1.98 5.58
N ILE A 25 9.02 2.00 6.39
CA ILE A 25 9.10 1.25 7.65
C ILE A 25 9.29 2.27 8.78
N LYS A 26 8.46 2.16 9.81
CA LYS A 26 8.50 2.99 11.01
C LYS A 26 8.65 2.10 12.23
N GLU A 27 9.52 2.50 13.13
CA GLU A 27 9.76 1.79 14.38
C GLU A 27 9.36 2.69 15.53
N ALA A 28 8.59 2.13 16.45
CA ALA A 28 8.19 2.77 17.67
C ALA A 28 8.63 1.91 18.85
N ASN A 29 9.31 2.52 19.81
CA ASN A 29 9.59 1.87 21.07
C ASN A 29 8.42 2.08 22.01
N HIS A 30 7.79 0.99 22.45
CA HIS A 30 6.77 1.03 23.48
C HIS A 30 7.40 0.65 24.83
N THR A 31 7.62 1.64 25.69
CA THR A 31 7.92 1.42 27.12
C THR A 31 6.63 1.08 27.84
N THR A 32 6.50 -0.17 28.29
CA THR A 32 5.40 -0.53 29.19
C THR A 32 5.68 0.08 30.57
N GLY A 33 4.76 0.87 31.10
CA GLY A 33 4.97 1.80 32.23
C GLY A 33 5.37 1.23 33.59
N ASN A 34 5.77 -0.04 33.69
CA ASN A 34 6.10 -0.72 34.94
C ASN A 34 7.54 -1.24 34.97
N GLY A 35 8.51 -0.44 34.51
CA GLY A 35 9.93 -0.83 34.50
C GLY A 35 10.23 -2.11 33.69
N GLY A 36 9.32 -2.49 32.78
CA GLY A 36 9.34 -3.73 32.03
C GLY A 36 9.65 -3.51 30.56
N GLU A 37 10.53 -4.38 30.05
CA GLU A 37 10.86 -4.69 28.66
C GLU A 37 10.44 -3.68 27.56
N GLN A 38 11.45 -3.10 26.90
CA GLN A 38 11.27 -2.26 25.72
C GLN A 38 10.69 -3.12 24.58
N GLN A 39 9.40 -3.02 24.30
CA GLN A 39 8.79 -3.73 23.18
C GLN A 39 8.87 -2.84 21.93
N GLY A 40 9.69 -3.24 20.97
CA GLY A 40 9.73 -2.60 19.66
C GLY A 40 8.48 -2.95 18.86
N HIS A 41 7.84 -1.93 18.28
CA HIS A 41 6.74 -2.08 17.34
C HIS A 41 7.20 -1.58 15.97
N THR A 42 7.19 -2.46 14.97
CA THR A 42 7.49 -2.08 13.59
C THR A 42 6.20 -2.01 12.78
N THR A 43 5.97 -0.86 12.15
CA THR A 43 4.90 -0.64 11.19
C THR A 43 5.50 -0.52 9.80
N SER A 44 5.08 -1.38 8.88
CA SER A 44 5.46 -1.30 7.47
C SER A 44 4.26 -0.87 6.63
N THR A 45 4.42 0.14 5.79
CA THR A 45 3.40 0.66 4.90
C THR A 45 3.84 0.51 3.45
N LEU A 46 3.08 -0.25 2.66
CA LEU A 46 3.22 -0.34 1.21
C LEU A 46 2.26 0.64 0.53
N THR A 47 2.78 1.49 -0.35
CA THR A 47 2.01 2.48 -1.10
C THR A 47 2.18 2.26 -2.60
N VAL A 48 1.09 2.07 -3.34
CA VAL A 48 1.10 1.95 -4.81
C VAL A 48 0.78 3.31 -5.44
N ALA A 49 1.75 3.91 -6.12
CA ALA A 49 1.61 5.19 -6.82
C ALA A 49 1.02 5.00 -8.23
N ARG A 50 0.09 5.90 -8.60
CA ARG A 50 -0.60 5.88 -9.91
C ARG A 50 -1.19 4.49 -10.22
N ALA A 51 -1.98 3.97 -9.29
CA ALA A 51 -2.56 2.63 -9.37
C ALA A 51 -3.26 2.38 -10.72
N ALA A 52 -3.05 1.19 -11.28
CA ALA A 52 -3.62 0.72 -12.54
C ALA A 52 -4.13 -0.72 -12.36
N PRO A 53 -4.97 -1.24 -13.26
CA PRO A 53 -5.56 -2.58 -13.12
C PRO A 53 -4.53 -3.70 -12.86
N ARG A 54 -3.31 -3.57 -13.42
CA ARG A 54 -2.18 -4.50 -13.22
C ARG A 54 -1.65 -4.58 -11.79
N ASP A 55 -1.91 -3.57 -10.96
CA ASP A 55 -1.50 -3.58 -9.56
C ASP A 55 -2.54 -4.31 -8.68
N SER A 56 -3.63 -4.82 -9.27
CA SER A 56 -4.55 -5.71 -8.54
C SER A 56 -3.84 -7.01 -8.15
N GLY A 57 -4.24 -7.60 -7.04
CA GLY A 57 -3.68 -8.87 -6.59
C GLY A 57 -3.73 -9.02 -5.09
N ASN A 58 -3.28 -10.18 -4.61
CA ASN A 58 -3.13 -10.44 -3.19
C ASN A 58 -1.80 -9.84 -2.71
N TYR A 59 -1.86 -8.91 -1.76
CA TYR A 59 -0.69 -8.35 -1.11
C TYR A 59 -0.51 -8.97 0.27
N SER A 60 0.65 -9.57 0.53
CA SER A 60 0.96 -10.22 1.79
C SER A 60 2.13 -9.54 2.48
N CYS A 61 1.99 -9.22 3.77
CA CYS A 61 3.09 -8.78 4.62
C CYS A 61 3.67 -9.98 5.39
N TRP A 62 5.00 -10.08 5.41
CA TRP A 62 5.74 -11.18 6.02
C TRP A 62 6.70 -10.60 7.06
N PRO A 63 6.30 -10.51 8.33
CA PRO A 63 7.18 -10.07 9.40
C PRO A 63 8.21 -11.14 9.73
N SER A 64 9.44 -10.71 10.02
CA SER A 64 10.55 -11.57 10.45
C SER A 64 10.28 -12.32 11.75
N ALA A 65 9.43 -11.76 12.62
CA ALA A 65 9.01 -12.33 13.89
C ALA A 65 7.49 -12.30 14.02
N GLY A 66 6.78 -13.08 13.20
CA GLY A 66 5.33 -13.17 13.25
C GLY A 66 4.75 -14.10 12.18
N ARG A 67 3.43 -14.08 12.05
CA ARG A 67 2.74 -14.78 10.96
C ARG A 67 2.46 -13.80 9.82
N PRO A 68 2.54 -14.24 8.56
CA PRO A 68 2.15 -13.40 7.45
C PRO A 68 0.65 -13.15 7.48
N ASP A 69 0.25 -11.98 6.97
CA ASP A 69 -1.15 -11.62 6.76
C ASP A 69 -1.32 -11.02 5.37
N SER A 70 -2.55 -11.01 4.85
CA SER A 70 -2.83 -10.74 3.44
C SER A 70 -4.09 -9.91 3.21
N VAL A 71 -4.05 -9.08 2.16
CA VAL A 71 -5.18 -8.29 1.68
C VAL A 71 -5.32 -8.41 0.17
N LEU A 72 -6.55 -8.60 -0.30
CA LEU A 72 -6.84 -8.62 -1.74
C LEU A 72 -7.13 -7.20 -2.24
N LEU A 73 -6.28 -6.69 -3.14
CA LEU A 73 -6.45 -5.39 -3.79
C LEU A 73 -7.09 -5.57 -5.17
N HIS A 74 -8.13 -4.79 -5.45
CA HIS A 74 -8.72 -4.70 -6.78
C HIS A 74 -8.75 -3.24 -7.25
N VAL A 75 -8.06 -2.94 -8.35
CA VAL A 75 -7.98 -1.60 -8.94
C VAL A 75 -8.94 -1.50 -10.11
N ILE A 76 -9.89 -0.57 -10.01
CA ILE A 76 -10.89 -0.32 -11.05
C ILE A 76 -10.44 0.88 -11.88
N HIS A 77 -10.27 0.68 -13.19
CA HIS A 77 -10.08 1.77 -14.15
C HIS A 77 -11.36 1.99 -14.94
N VAL A 78 -11.98 3.15 -14.76
CA VAL A 78 -13.12 3.56 -15.57
C VAL A 78 -12.63 4.54 -16.63
N PRO A 79 -12.58 4.13 -17.91
CA PRO A 79 -12.26 5.08 -18.97
C PRO A 79 -13.36 6.13 -19.04
N LEU A 80 -12.98 7.41 -19.01
CA LEU A 80 -13.90 8.50 -19.31
C LEU A 80 -14.12 8.49 -20.82
N ASN A 81 -15.34 8.22 -21.26
CA ASN A 81 -15.70 8.31 -22.68
C ASN A 81 -15.62 9.79 -23.12
N ASP A 82 -15.04 10.07 -24.29
CA ASP A 82 -14.93 11.43 -24.85
C ASP A 82 -16.27 12.18 -24.91
N SER A 83 -17.37 11.44 -25.10
CA SER A 83 -18.73 11.96 -25.08
C SER A 83 -19.16 12.53 -23.72
N ILE A 84 -18.66 12.00 -22.61
CA ILE A 84 -18.92 12.50 -21.24
C ILE A 84 -18.11 13.77 -20.97
N ILE A 85 -16.85 13.83 -21.42
CA ILE A 85 -15.98 15.01 -21.27
C ILE A 85 -16.56 16.19 -22.08
N ARG A 86 -16.98 15.93 -23.32
CA ARG A 86 -17.61 16.96 -24.16
C ARG A 86 -18.90 17.49 -23.54
N ALA A 87 -19.75 16.62 -22.99
CA ALA A 87 -20.99 17.03 -22.33
C ALA A 87 -20.74 17.91 -21.09
N GLY A 88 -19.69 17.64 -20.31
CA GLY A 88 -19.30 18.46 -19.16
C GLY A 88 -18.72 19.84 -19.53
N LEU A 89 -18.05 19.94 -20.68
CA LEU A 89 -17.49 21.20 -21.18
C LEU A 89 -18.52 22.09 -21.88
N THR A 90 -19.51 21.51 -22.58
CA THR A 90 -20.64 22.27 -23.14
C THR A 90 -21.63 22.73 -22.08
N GLY A 91 -21.74 22.04 -20.94
CA GLY A 91 -22.56 22.46 -19.80
C GLY A 91 -22.00 23.66 -19.00
N ARG A 92 -20.74 24.06 -19.22
CA ARG A 92 -20.10 25.22 -18.55
C ARG A 92 -20.09 26.51 -19.39
N GLN A 93 -20.63 26.51 -20.61
CA GLN A 93 -20.68 27.69 -21.47
C GLN A 93 -22.02 28.46 -21.39
N TYR A 94 -22.92 28.08 -20.47
CA TYR A 94 -24.17 28.79 -20.22
C TYR A 94 -24.31 29.15 -18.74
N MET A 95 -23.40 29.98 -18.22
CA MET A 95 -23.61 30.78 -17.02
C MET A 95 -22.76 32.04 -17.06
#